data_AF-A0A4R9GMC7-F1
#
_entry.id   AF-A0A4R9GMC7-F1
#
_cell.length_a   1.000
_cell.length_b   1.000
_cell.length_c   1.000
_cell.angle_alpha   90.00
_cell.angle_beta   90.00
_cell.angle_gamma   90.00
#
_symmetry.space_group_name_H-M   'P 1'
#
loop_
_entity.id
_entity.type
_entity.pdbx_description
1 polymer ?
#
loop_
_entity_poly.entity_id
_entity_poly.type
_entity_poly.pdbx_seq_one_letter_code
_entity_poly.pdbx_strand_id
1 'polypeptide(L)'
;MFWSVFLRRFSIPKFLTVVSAAIFCTALVSVGGTPSLADDFYNSDSLFFPILYSELFLKGGSIGFYPIEDWCWTPSPYFFPDLAVYLVLRTLFLPISHGAWEMTHLFYALFQWTFLLVGIPVLFRVLRKEPDRNGFEFVFLSFGYLLGAAFLFSGEKLFLFLPGYHGGTWASLSWIWACHFSWKRKGGRTYFYGTILAVFLLSLSDLFFIPAFAIPLAIVETYEFLFKNRKLHGFRKFCFSVFPTIAGLILSKIVLGILDKNKVILFPGSYASGKVGWSVLFGNPKVWWNDFTIASSGLFGSNRMEIAIVAFVFVLALFRNRIRFSEFSPAKPPRIPILLFASLGFLSPLFLVLLAAINGHVTQSGNPIDRYFGQMTVASLGAVFWLLGSMEIGRKFRVGLFVFLFLGNALLVKVAFSKKMDPVYYPERMRCLDRLVTERGYRRGISNFWISRPMRIFSRSDTVIDDYLPDLNLFYWQNTFAWFLSDVPYTFAVMEGIDEAALKSAFPDARPIADCESWKIYDLSDSDGEKSKALIDSNRNKIGIWKGSRSK
;
A
#
# COMPACT_ATOMS: atom_id res chain seq x y z
N MET A 1 -2.55 43.15 19.48
CA MET A 1 -1.73 43.45 18.28
C MET A 1 -1.13 42.20 17.62
N PHE A 2 -0.62 41.22 18.38
CA PHE A 2 -0.09 39.96 17.83
C PHE A 2 -1.17 39.12 17.09
N TRP A 3 -2.36 38.99 17.67
CA TRP A 3 -3.50 38.27 17.07
C TRP A 3 -4.02 38.90 15.77
N SER A 4 -4.02 40.24 15.65
CA SER A 4 -4.49 40.92 14.44
C SER A 4 -3.49 40.82 13.27
N VAL A 5 -2.19 40.67 13.55
CA VAL A 5 -1.16 40.43 12.54
C VAL A 5 -1.14 38.95 12.12
N PHE A 6 -1.33 38.03 13.07
CA PHE A 6 -1.44 36.59 12.80
C PHE A 6 -2.66 36.26 11.93
N LEU A 7 -3.83 36.81 12.24
CA LEU A 7 -5.08 36.61 11.49
C LEU A 7 -5.10 37.28 10.11
N ARG A 8 -4.29 38.32 9.87
CA ARG A 8 -4.17 38.95 8.53
C ARG A 8 -3.28 38.15 7.58
N ARG A 9 -2.35 37.33 8.08
CA ARG A 9 -1.42 36.52 7.25
C ARG A 9 -1.93 35.11 6.97
N PHE A 10 -2.72 34.52 7.85
CA PHE A 10 -3.31 33.19 7.63
C PHE A 10 -4.71 33.29 7.04
N SER A 11 -4.86 32.93 5.76
CA SER A 11 -6.18 32.68 5.22
C SER A 11 -6.81 31.50 5.96
N ILE A 12 -8.09 31.61 6.31
CA ILE A 12 -8.85 30.60 7.06
C ILE A 12 -8.64 29.16 6.53
N PRO A 13 -8.61 28.90 5.20
CA PRO A 13 -8.32 27.56 4.67
C PRO A 13 -6.97 27.00 5.12
N LYS A 14 -5.92 27.82 5.18
CA LYS A 14 -4.59 27.39 5.63
C LYS A 14 -4.62 26.99 7.10
N PHE A 15 -5.31 27.77 7.93
CA PHE A 15 -5.49 27.45 9.36
C PHE A 15 -6.20 26.10 9.51
N LEU A 16 -7.30 25.88 8.80
CA LEU A 16 -8.00 24.59 8.82
C LEU A 16 -7.09 23.44 8.34
N THR A 17 -6.28 23.62 7.30
CA THR A 17 -5.33 22.58 6.87
C THR A 17 -4.36 22.21 8.00
N VAL A 18 -3.82 23.19 8.72
CA VAL A 18 -2.88 22.95 9.83
C VAL A 18 -3.58 22.20 10.97
N VAL A 19 -4.80 22.61 11.34
CA VAL A 19 -5.57 21.93 12.39
C VAL A 19 -5.89 20.49 11.97
N SER A 20 -6.36 20.28 10.73
CA SER A 20 -6.68 18.94 10.21
C SER A 20 -5.44 18.05 10.14
N ALA A 21 -4.29 18.59 9.74
CA ALA A 21 -3.02 17.87 9.77
C ALA A 21 -2.60 17.50 11.20
N ALA A 22 -2.79 18.39 12.17
CA ALA A 22 -2.52 18.10 13.58
C ALA A 22 -3.43 16.99 14.13
N ILE A 23 -4.72 17.00 13.77
CA ILE A 23 -5.65 15.91 14.11
C ILE A 23 -5.18 14.58 13.49
N PHE A 24 -4.75 14.59 12.23
CA PHE A 24 -4.22 13.40 11.57
C PHE A 24 -2.95 12.87 12.27
N CYS A 25 -1.99 13.74 12.61
CA CYS A 25 -0.83 13.34 13.40
C CYS A 25 -1.22 12.77 14.78
N THR A 26 -2.25 13.34 15.40
CA THR A 26 -2.76 12.82 16.68
C THR A 26 -3.39 11.43 16.51
N ALA A 27 -4.13 11.22 15.43
CA ALA A 27 -4.68 9.90 15.09
C ALA A 27 -3.57 8.86 14.91
N LEU A 28 -2.48 9.22 14.21
CA LEU A 28 -1.29 8.36 14.06
C LEU A 28 -0.66 7.99 15.41
N VAL A 29 -0.42 8.97 16.29
CA VAL A 29 0.17 8.71 17.62
C VAL A 29 -0.77 7.91 18.54
N SER A 30 -2.07 7.89 18.26
CA SER A 30 -3.05 7.10 19.01
C SER A 30 -3.10 5.61 18.64
N VAL A 31 -2.40 5.20 17.57
CA VAL A 31 -2.41 3.82 17.06
C VAL A 31 -2.00 2.83 18.15
N GLY A 32 -0.82 2.99 18.76
CA GLY A 32 -0.34 2.06 19.80
C GLY A 32 -1.16 2.09 21.10
N GLY A 33 -1.92 3.18 21.33
CA GLY A 33 -2.84 3.30 22.47
C GLY A 33 -4.16 2.56 22.30
N THR A 34 -4.44 2.02 21.10
CA THR A 34 -5.67 1.28 20.78
C THR A 34 -5.30 -0.14 20.32
N PRO A 35 -5.38 -1.17 21.19
CA PRO A 35 -4.83 -2.50 20.91
C PRO A 35 -5.25 -3.13 19.58
N SER A 36 -6.55 -3.12 19.26
CA SER A 36 -7.05 -3.71 18.00
C SER A 36 -6.52 -2.98 16.76
N LEU A 37 -6.46 -1.65 16.80
CA LEU A 37 -5.90 -0.84 15.73
C LEU A 37 -4.39 -1.07 15.61
N ALA A 38 -3.68 -1.18 16.73
CA ALA A 38 -2.25 -1.45 16.73
C ALA A 38 -1.94 -2.83 16.14
N ASP A 39 -2.73 -3.86 16.46
CA ASP A 39 -2.61 -5.20 15.91
C ASP A 39 -2.79 -5.20 14.37
N ASP A 40 -3.80 -4.47 13.89
CA ASP A 40 -4.05 -4.35 12.45
C ASP A 40 -3.01 -3.44 11.75
N PHE A 41 -2.49 -2.43 12.43
CA PHE A 41 -1.54 -1.47 11.85
C PHE A 41 -0.11 -2.03 11.82
N TYR A 42 0.30 -2.76 12.85
CA TYR A 42 1.61 -3.41 12.97
C TYR A 42 1.54 -4.91 12.65
N ASN A 43 0.68 -5.27 11.70
CA ASN A 43 0.52 -6.65 11.27
C ASN A 43 1.72 -7.13 10.44
N SER A 44 1.79 -8.44 10.21
CA SER A 44 2.92 -9.08 9.54
C SER A 44 3.22 -8.61 8.11
N ASP A 45 2.20 -8.27 7.31
CA ASP A 45 2.42 -7.76 5.95
C ASP A 45 3.10 -6.37 5.98
N SER A 46 2.72 -5.52 6.95
CA SER A 46 3.34 -4.20 7.12
C SER A 46 4.79 -4.28 7.62
N LEU A 47 5.15 -5.40 8.26
CA LEU A 47 6.45 -5.58 8.88
C LEU A 47 7.52 -6.15 7.95
N PHE A 48 7.21 -6.35 6.67
CA PHE A 48 8.21 -6.84 5.71
C PHE A 48 9.44 -5.94 5.59
N PHE A 49 9.27 -4.62 5.43
CA PHE A 49 10.43 -3.71 5.34
C PHE A 49 11.19 -3.54 6.65
N PRO A 50 10.55 -3.46 7.83
CA PRO A 50 11.26 -3.57 9.10
C PRO A 50 12.20 -4.78 9.17
N ILE A 51 11.68 -5.94 8.78
CA ILE A 51 12.42 -7.20 8.81
C ILE A 51 13.57 -7.16 7.82
N LEU A 52 13.29 -6.76 6.58
CA LEU A 52 14.30 -6.59 5.55
C LEU A 52 15.41 -5.63 6.03
N TYR A 53 15.04 -4.51 6.64
CA TYR A 53 16.02 -3.57 7.19
C TYR A 53 16.84 -4.20 8.32
N SER A 54 16.18 -4.86 9.27
CA SER A 54 16.86 -5.49 10.41
C SER A 54 17.86 -6.55 9.98
N GLU A 55 17.51 -7.37 9.00
CA GLU A 55 18.36 -8.45 8.50
C GLU A 55 19.47 -7.96 7.57
N LEU A 56 19.19 -6.97 6.71
CA LEU A 56 20.18 -6.45 5.77
C LEU A 56 21.16 -5.48 6.42
N PHE A 57 20.72 -4.72 7.44
CA PHE A 57 21.51 -3.63 8.00
C PHE A 57 21.89 -3.78 9.46
N LEU A 58 21.13 -4.52 10.29
CA LEU A 58 21.32 -4.53 11.75
C LEU A 58 21.74 -5.88 12.33
N LYS A 59 21.90 -6.91 11.49
CA LYS A 59 22.27 -8.27 11.93
C LYS A 59 23.61 -8.23 12.68
N GLY A 60 23.75 -9.00 13.78
CA GLY A 60 25.00 -9.05 14.53
C GLY A 60 25.38 -7.78 15.31
N GLY A 61 24.46 -6.82 15.48
CA GLY A 61 24.67 -5.64 16.32
C GLY A 61 25.51 -4.52 15.67
N SER A 62 25.87 -4.65 14.39
CA SER A 62 26.61 -3.65 13.63
C SER A 62 25.88 -3.24 12.36
N ILE A 63 26.03 -1.97 11.97
CA ILE A 63 25.54 -1.49 10.68
C ILE A 63 26.40 -2.12 9.58
N GLY A 64 25.80 -2.99 8.76
CA GLY A 64 26.48 -3.69 7.68
C GLY A 64 25.60 -3.86 6.45
N PHE A 65 26.15 -4.41 5.36
CA PHE A 65 25.34 -4.95 4.27
C PHE A 65 25.48 -6.48 4.31
N TYR A 66 24.49 -7.14 4.90
CA TYR A 66 24.46 -8.59 4.96
C TYR A 66 23.98 -9.18 3.62
N PRO A 67 24.41 -10.41 3.27
CA PRO A 67 24.10 -11.00 1.97
C PRO A 67 22.58 -11.07 1.71
N ILE A 68 22.16 -10.68 0.50
CA ILE A 68 20.77 -10.78 0.02
C ILE A 68 20.49 -12.18 -0.56
N GLU A 69 21.39 -13.13 -0.35
CA GLU A 69 21.19 -14.51 -0.79
C GLU A 69 19.98 -15.13 -0.09
N ASP A 70 19.24 -15.95 -0.82
CA ASP A 70 18.10 -16.73 -0.34
C ASP A 70 16.88 -15.93 0.11
N TRP A 71 16.86 -14.63 -0.16
CA TRP A 71 15.67 -13.80 0.04
C TRP A 71 14.57 -14.17 -0.94
N CYS A 72 13.36 -14.19 -0.43
CA CYS A 72 12.15 -14.55 -1.12
C CYS A 72 11.17 -13.37 -1.03
N TRP A 73 11.04 -12.65 -2.15
CA TRP A 73 10.24 -11.44 -2.26
C TRP A 73 8.76 -11.74 -2.52
N THR A 74 7.93 -10.71 -2.63
CA THR A 74 6.56 -10.80 -3.16
C THR A 74 6.54 -10.53 -4.67
N PRO A 75 5.43 -10.83 -5.38
CA PRO A 75 5.34 -10.57 -6.81
C PRO A 75 5.31 -9.05 -7.08
N SER A 76 4.79 -8.27 -6.14
CA SER A 76 4.99 -6.83 -6.04
C SER A 76 6.09 -6.58 -5.02
N PRO A 77 7.36 -6.34 -5.42
CA PRO A 77 8.46 -6.14 -4.49
C PRO A 77 8.42 -4.80 -3.75
N TYR A 78 7.58 -3.86 -4.16
CA TYR A 78 7.38 -2.55 -3.52
C TYR A 78 8.66 -1.69 -3.44
N PHE A 79 9.58 -1.84 -4.40
CA PHE A 79 10.86 -1.13 -4.42
C PHE A 79 10.73 0.40 -4.35
N PHE A 80 9.74 0.97 -5.02
CA PHE A 80 9.55 2.41 -5.13
C PHE A 80 8.07 2.82 -5.10
N PRO A 81 7.71 3.91 -4.39
CA PRO A 81 8.54 4.66 -3.44
C PRO A 81 8.68 3.96 -2.08
N ASP A 82 7.90 2.91 -1.84
CA ASP A 82 7.63 2.37 -0.50
C ASP A 82 8.88 1.93 0.24
N LEU A 83 9.61 0.94 -0.30
CA LEU A 83 10.84 0.47 0.30
C LEU A 83 11.86 1.60 0.45
N ALA A 84 12.10 2.37 -0.62
CA ALA A 84 13.09 3.45 -0.62
C ALA A 84 12.84 4.47 0.50
N VAL A 85 11.59 4.94 0.64
CA VAL A 85 11.21 5.89 1.69
C VAL A 85 11.33 5.25 3.07
N TYR A 86 10.88 4.00 3.22
CA TYR A 86 10.93 3.31 4.50
C TYR A 86 12.37 3.13 4.99
N LEU A 87 13.31 2.69 4.14
CA LEU A 87 14.72 2.52 4.52
C LEU A 87 15.36 3.86 4.92
N VAL A 88 15.03 4.96 4.22
CA VAL A 88 15.51 6.31 4.57
C VAL A 88 14.98 6.72 5.95
N LEU A 89 13.67 6.61 6.17
CA LEU A 89 13.06 6.94 7.46
C LEU A 89 13.64 6.08 8.58
N ARG A 90 13.81 4.78 8.35
CA ARG A 90 14.36 3.87 9.37
C ARG A 90 15.78 4.27 9.78
N THR A 91 16.60 4.68 8.80
CA THR A 91 17.96 5.16 9.04
C THR A 91 17.96 6.46 9.84
N LEU A 92 17.04 7.39 9.54
CA LEU A 92 16.88 8.64 10.30
C LEU A 92 16.48 8.41 11.75
N PHE A 93 15.66 7.38 12.01
CA PHE A 93 15.21 7.01 13.35
C PHE A 93 16.10 5.98 14.06
N LEU A 94 17.23 5.59 13.47
CA LEU A 94 18.18 4.67 14.09
C LEU A 94 18.72 5.12 15.46
N PRO A 95 18.99 6.43 15.70
CA PRO A 95 19.46 6.89 17.01
C PRO A 95 18.42 6.79 18.15
N ILE A 96 17.15 6.51 17.85
CA ILE A 96 16.11 6.41 18.87
C ILE A 96 16.15 5.02 19.50
N SER A 97 16.28 4.94 20.82
CA SER A 97 16.37 3.67 21.54
C SER A 97 15.01 2.96 21.70
N HIS A 98 13.94 3.71 21.98
CA HIS A 98 12.61 3.17 22.22
C HIS A 98 11.60 3.68 21.20
N GLY A 99 10.82 2.77 20.62
CA GLY A 99 9.76 3.12 19.66
C GLY A 99 10.25 3.48 18.26
N ALA A 100 11.52 3.19 17.91
CA ALA A 100 12.10 3.60 16.63
C ALA A 100 11.38 2.97 15.42
N TRP A 101 10.94 1.70 15.55
CA TRP A 101 10.20 1.00 14.51
C TRP A 101 8.83 1.62 14.30
N GLU A 102 8.11 1.89 15.38
CA GLU A 102 6.80 2.53 15.38
C GLU A 102 6.89 3.93 14.79
N MET A 103 7.84 4.75 15.26
CA MET A 103 8.07 6.09 14.71
C MET A 103 8.36 6.06 13.21
N THR A 104 9.13 5.08 12.73
CA THR A 104 9.36 4.89 11.30
C THR A 104 8.06 4.64 10.55
N HIS A 105 7.19 3.74 11.03
CA HIS A 105 5.89 3.46 10.41
C HIS A 105 4.94 4.67 10.44
N LEU A 106 4.85 5.37 11.57
CA LEU A 106 3.97 6.53 11.72
C LEU A 106 4.40 7.67 10.78
N PHE A 107 5.70 7.92 10.65
CA PHE A 107 6.21 8.93 9.71
C PHE A 107 6.08 8.47 8.25
N TYR A 108 6.21 7.18 7.97
CA TYR A 108 5.93 6.64 6.65
C TYR A 108 4.45 6.86 6.27
N ALA A 109 3.52 6.55 7.17
CA ALA A 109 2.09 6.80 6.97
C ALA A 109 1.79 8.29 6.72
N LEU A 110 2.42 9.17 7.50
CA LEU A 110 2.32 10.63 7.30
C LEU A 110 2.84 11.04 5.91
N PHE A 111 4.03 10.57 5.53
CA PHE A 111 4.62 10.85 4.24
C PHE A 111 3.74 10.35 3.09
N GLN A 112 3.32 9.08 3.14
CA GLN A 112 2.53 8.44 2.08
C GLN A 112 1.20 9.17 1.85
N TRP A 113 0.46 9.43 2.93
CA TRP A 113 -0.83 10.13 2.82
C TRP A 113 -0.66 11.56 2.31
N THR A 114 0.36 12.28 2.82
CA THR A 114 0.67 13.63 2.35
C THR A 114 1.08 13.64 0.87
N PHE A 115 1.91 12.68 0.45
CA PHE A 115 2.38 12.55 -0.92
C PHE A 115 1.21 12.31 -1.89
N LEU A 116 0.26 11.45 -1.50
CA LEU A 116 -0.98 11.22 -2.23
C LEU A 116 -1.80 12.50 -2.36
N LEU A 117 -2.08 13.16 -1.22
CA LEU A 117 -2.92 14.36 -1.19
C LEU A 117 -2.30 15.50 -1.99
N VAL A 118 -0.99 15.74 -1.91
CA VAL A 118 -0.32 16.84 -2.63
C VAL A 118 -0.22 16.56 -4.13
N GLY A 119 -0.12 15.29 -4.55
CA GLY A 119 -0.02 14.91 -5.95
C GLY A 119 -1.24 15.33 -6.78
N ILE A 120 -2.44 15.27 -6.18
CA ILE A 120 -3.69 15.64 -6.87
C ILE A 120 -3.70 17.13 -7.28
N PRO A 121 -3.54 18.12 -6.38
CA PRO A 121 -3.39 19.52 -6.75
C PRO A 121 -2.31 19.77 -7.81
N VAL A 122 -1.15 19.12 -7.70
CA VAL A 122 -0.04 19.26 -8.65
C VAL A 122 -0.48 18.84 -10.06
N LEU A 123 -1.15 17.70 -10.20
CA LEU A 123 -1.72 17.26 -11.48
C LEU A 123 -2.68 18.30 -12.06
N PHE A 124 -3.59 18.82 -11.24
CA PHE A 124 -4.57 19.80 -11.72
C PHE A 124 -3.92 21.13 -12.14
N ARG A 125 -2.86 21.59 -11.47
CA ARG A 125 -2.09 22.77 -11.91
C ARG A 125 -1.45 22.55 -13.28
N VAL A 126 -1.01 21.33 -13.59
CA VAL A 126 -0.48 21.00 -14.92
C VAL A 126 -1.59 21.00 -15.97
N LEU A 127 -2.76 20.47 -15.63
CA LEU A 127 -3.90 20.32 -16.54
C LEU A 127 -4.68 21.62 -16.78
N ARG A 128 -4.66 22.57 -15.82
CA ARG A 128 -5.32 23.88 -15.96
C ARG A 128 -4.41 24.87 -16.69
N LYS A 129 -5.04 25.78 -17.45
CA LYS A 129 -4.34 26.87 -18.15
C LYS A 129 -4.13 28.10 -17.27
N GLU A 130 -5.01 28.31 -16.29
CA GLU A 130 -4.96 29.49 -15.42
C GLU A 130 -4.40 29.13 -14.03
N PRO A 131 -3.56 30.00 -13.45
CA PRO A 131 -3.08 29.83 -12.10
C PRO A 131 -4.26 29.91 -11.12
N ASP A 132 -4.27 28.99 -10.16
CA ASP A 132 -5.31 28.94 -9.14
C ASP A 132 -5.25 30.18 -8.24
N ARG A 133 -6.34 30.95 -8.19
CA ARG A 133 -6.45 32.17 -7.38
C ARG A 133 -7.26 31.97 -6.09
N ASN A 134 -7.83 30.79 -5.84
CA ASN A 134 -8.92 30.65 -4.88
C ASN A 134 -8.61 29.82 -3.62
N GLY A 135 -7.38 29.31 -3.46
CA GLY A 135 -6.94 28.65 -2.22
C GLY A 135 -7.70 27.38 -1.86
N PHE A 136 -8.45 26.80 -2.80
CA PHE A 136 -9.26 25.59 -2.58
C PHE A 136 -8.38 24.35 -2.38
N GLU A 137 -7.12 24.40 -2.78
CA GLU A 137 -6.12 23.36 -2.46
C GLU A 137 -5.99 23.15 -0.95
N PHE A 138 -5.98 24.22 -0.16
CA PHE A 138 -5.94 24.12 1.31
C PHE A 138 -7.23 23.53 1.88
N VAL A 139 -8.38 23.84 1.28
CA VAL A 139 -9.68 23.25 1.64
C VAL A 139 -9.66 21.74 1.35
N PHE A 140 -9.15 21.34 0.19
CA PHE A 140 -8.97 19.93 -0.16
C PHE A 140 -7.99 19.22 0.78
N LEU A 141 -6.84 19.83 1.09
CA LEU A 141 -5.88 19.25 2.02
C LEU A 141 -6.47 19.10 3.42
N SER A 142 -7.24 20.09 3.91
CA SER A 142 -7.96 19.99 5.18
C SER A 142 -8.95 18.82 5.17
N PHE A 143 -9.76 18.70 4.12
CA PHE A 143 -10.65 17.55 3.94
C PHE A 143 -9.89 16.21 3.92
N GLY A 144 -8.80 16.12 3.15
CA GLY A 144 -7.98 14.92 3.02
C GLY A 144 -7.36 14.48 4.34
N TYR A 145 -6.81 15.41 5.13
CA TYR A 145 -6.27 15.07 6.45
C TYR A 145 -7.36 14.66 7.44
N LEU A 146 -8.52 15.31 7.45
CA LEU A 146 -9.66 14.86 8.26
C LEU A 146 -10.13 13.47 7.88
N LEU A 147 -10.21 13.18 6.58
CA LEU A 147 -10.58 11.84 6.09
C LEU A 147 -9.55 10.79 6.53
N GLY A 148 -8.26 11.10 6.40
CA GLY A 148 -7.20 10.21 6.87
C GLY A 148 -7.27 9.97 8.37
N ALA A 149 -7.56 11.00 9.17
CA ALA A 149 -7.76 10.86 10.60
C ALA A 149 -9.00 10.00 10.94
N ALA A 150 -10.09 10.19 10.20
CA ALA A 150 -11.30 9.39 10.36
C ALA A 150 -11.03 7.90 10.08
N PHE A 151 -10.32 7.58 8.99
CA PHE A 151 -9.90 6.21 8.66
C PHE A 151 -9.06 5.57 9.77
N LEU A 152 -8.08 6.29 10.32
CA LEU A 152 -7.28 5.78 11.44
C LEU A 152 -8.13 5.54 12.69
N PHE A 153 -8.99 6.49 13.06
CA PHE A 153 -9.84 6.33 14.23
C PHE A 153 -10.89 5.23 14.09
N SER A 154 -11.35 4.93 12.87
CA SER A 154 -12.28 3.84 12.59
C SER A 154 -11.61 2.49 12.33
N GLY A 155 -10.29 2.45 12.15
CA GLY A 155 -9.57 1.24 11.71
C GLY A 155 -9.88 0.85 10.26
N GLU A 156 -10.39 1.77 9.45
CA GLU A 156 -10.75 1.49 8.06
C GLU A 156 -9.64 1.90 7.10
N LYS A 157 -9.55 1.20 5.97
CA LYS A 157 -8.63 1.52 4.86
C LYS A 157 -7.17 1.71 5.30
N LEU A 158 -6.74 1.00 6.35
CA LEU A 158 -5.39 1.12 6.93
C LEU A 158 -4.28 0.89 5.91
N PHE A 159 -4.52 0.04 4.91
CA PHE A 159 -3.61 -0.24 3.80
C PHE A 159 -3.16 1.02 3.02
N LEU A 160 -3.88 2.14 3.10
CA LEU A 160 -3.47 3.42 2.51
C LEU A 160 -2.33 4.11 3.28
N PHE A 161 -2.01 3.65 4.48
CA PHE A 161 -0.99 4.21 5.37
C PHE A 161 0.20 3.26 5.57
N LEU A 162 0.01 1.97 5.31
CA LEU A 162 0.97 0.93 5.64
C LEU A 162 1.98 0.67 4.52
N PRO A 163 3.25 0.39 4.87
CA PRO A 163 4.25 -0.05 3.91
C PRO A 163 3.93 -1.44 3.37
N GLY A 164 4.24 -1.73 2.11
CA GLY A 164 4.02 -3.05 1.51
C GLY A 164 2.56 -3.34 1.11
N TYR A 165 1.70 -2.33 1.07
CA TYR A 165 0.26 -2.43 0.76
C TYR A 165 -0.14 -1.72 -0.55
N HIS A 166 0.77 -1.61 -1.51
CA HIS A 166 0.57 -0.88 -2.78
C HIS A 166 0.36 0.64 -2.60
N GLY A 167 0.46 1.16 -1.38
CA GLY A 167 0.21 2.56 -1.04
C GLY A 167 1.05 3.54 -1.84
N GLY A 168 2.33 3.24 -2.06
CA GLY A 168 3.22 4.05 -2.88
C GLY A 168 2.81 4.14 -4.34
N THR A 169 2.28 3.05 -4.89
CA THR A 169 1.69 3.03 -6.25
C THR A 169 0.55 4.02 -6.32
N TRP A 170 -0.41 3.93 -5.40
CA TRP A 170 -1.59 4.79 -5.35
C TRP A 170 -1.22 6.26 -5.17
N ALA A 171 -0.29 6.56 -4.25
CA ALA A 171 0.17 7.90 -3.97
C ALA A 171 0.92 8.52 -5.16
N SER A 172 1.58 7.71 -6.00
CA SER A 172 2.39 8.18 -7.13
C SER A 172 1.59 8.48 -8.41
N LEU A 173 0.37 7.97 -8.56
CA LEU A 173 -0.41 8.07 -9.82
C LEU A 173 -0.55 9.51 -10.32
N SER A 174 -0.99 10.42 -9.45
CA SER A 174 -1.22 11.82 -9.83
C SER A 174 0.07 12.54 -10.22
N TRP A 175 1.19 12.20 -9.57
CA TRP A 175 2.51 12.78 -9.89
C TRP A 175 2.99 12.37 -11.27
N ILE A 176 2.86 11.11 -11.65
CA ILE A 176 3.30 10.65 -12.97
C ILE A 176 2.40 11.20 -14.06
N TRP A 177 1.08 11.24 -13.85
CA TRP A 177 0.20 11.94 -14.79
C TRP A 177 0.62 13.40 -14.94
N ALA A 178 0.99 14.08 -13.85
CA ALA A 178 1.48 15.46 -13.92
C ALA A 178 2.77 15.57 -14.74
N CYS A 179 3.71 14.63 -14.61
CA CYS A 179 4.91 14.54 -15.42
C CYS A 179 4.57 14.30 -16.91
N HIS A 180 3.71 13.33 -17.21
CA HIS A 180 3.26 13.00 -18.56
C HIS A 180 2.60 14.19 -19.26
N PHE A 181 1.64 14.85 -18.60
CA PHE A 181 0.96 16.01 -19.18
C PHE A 181 1.87 17.24 -19.25
N SER A 182 2.85 17.38 -18.35
CA SER A 182 3.88 18.42 -18.45
C SER A 182 4.77 18.22 -19.66
N TRP A 183 5.20 16.98 -19.92
CA TRP A 183 5.90 16.59 -21.15
C TRP A 183 5.07 16.93 -22.38
N LYS A 184 3.83 16.45 -22.45
CA LYS A 184 2.92 16.67 -23.58
C LYS A 184 2.70 18.15 -23.89
N ARG A 185 2.67 19.01 -22.86
CA ARG A 185 2.47 20.46 -23.01
C ARG A 185 3.75 21.21 -23.39
N LYS A 186 4.88 20.91 -22.73
CA LYS A 186 6.11 21.70 -22.82
C LYS A 186 7.16 21.12 -23.77
N GLY A 187 7.11 19.82 -24.07
CA GLY A 187 8.14 19.13 -24.87
C GLY A 187 9.53 19.12 -24.23
N GLY A 188 9.65 19.29 -22.91
CA GLY A 188 10.93 19.36 -22.21
C GLY A 188 11.55 17.97 -21.93
N ARG A 189 12.83 17.79 -22.25
CA ARG A 189 13.59 16.52 -22.06
C ARG A 189 13.49 15.98 -20.63
N THR A 190 13.50 16.84 -19.62
CA THR A 190 13.38 16.44 -18.20
C THR A 190 12.09 15.68 -17.93
N TYR A 191 10.95 16.15 -18.45
CA TYR A 191 9.66 15.47 -18.25
C TYR A 191 9.55 14.19 -19.07
N PHE A 192 10.20 14.13 -20.23
CA PHE A 192 10.27 12.92 -21.04
C PHE A 192 11.01 11.79 -20.31
N TYR A 193 12.27 12.03 -19.91
CA TYR A 193 13.06 11.04 -19.19
C TYR A 193 12.49 10.77 -17.80
N GLY A 194 11.94 11.78 -17.13
CA GLY A 194 11.25 11.63 -15.85
C GLY A 194 10.01 10.72 -15.96
N THR A 195 9.25 10.80 -17.07
CA THR A 195 8.11 9.89 -17.31
C THR A 195 8.58 8.46 -17.57
N ILE A 196 9.62 8.28 -18.40
CA ILE A 196 10.21 6.94 -18.66
C ILE A 196 10.67 6.31 -17.34
N LEU A 197 11.46 7.05 -16.56
CA LEU A 197 12.01 6.58 -15.30
C LEU A 197 10.91 6.27 -14.28
N ALA A 198 9.93 7.15 -14.12
CA ALA A 198 8.85 6.94 -13.15
C ALA A 198 7.98 5.73 -13.50
N VAL A 199 7.59 5.58 -14.78
CA VAL A 199 6.83 4.41 -15.25
C VAL A 199 7.66 3.14 -15.08
N PHE A 200 8.95 3.16 -15.43
CA PHE A 200 9.85 2.04 -15.22
C PHE A 200 9.92 1.61 -13.76
N LEU A 201 10.22 2.54 -12.84
CA LEU A 201 10.38 2.25 -11.41
C LEU A 201 9.09 1.75 -10.78
N LEU A 202 7.94 2.35 -11.08
CA LEU A 202 6.67 1.98 -10.47
C LEU A 202 6.11 0.67 -11.03
N SER A 203 6.26 0.41 -12.34
CA SER A 203 5.90 -0.89 -12.91
C SER A 203 6.80 -2.02 -12.41
N LEU A 204 8.09 -1.74 -12.17
CA LEU A 204 9.02 -2.71 -11.58
C LEU A 204 8.71 -2.97 -10.10
N SER A 205 8.27 -1.93 -9.38
CA SER A 205 7.92 -1.98 -7.96
C SER A 205 6.62 -2.75 -7.71
N ASP A 206 5.60 -2.52 -8.52
CA ASP A 206 4.26 -3.05 -8.28
C ASP A 206 3.47 -3.17 -9.58
N LEU A 207 3.06 -4.39 -9.92
CA LEU A 207 2.36 -4.66 -11.17
C LEU A 207 0.96 -4.04 -11.23
N PHE A 208 0.33 -3.76 -10.09
CA PHE A 208 -0.98 -3.07 -10.07
C PHE A 208 -0.90 -1.61 -10.56
N PHE A 209 0.30 -1.02 -10.54
CA PHE A 209 0.53 0.28 -11.16
C PHE A 209 0.12 0.28 -12.65
N ILE A 210 0.40 -0.80 -13.37
CA ILE A 210 0.20 -0.87 -14.83
C ILE A 210 -1.26 -0.60 -15.20
N PRO A 211 -2.26 -1.38 -14.76
CA PRO A 211 -3.66 -1.10 -15.09
C PRO A 211 -4.17 0.19 -14.45
N ALA A 212 -3.69 0.57 -13.27
CA ALA A 212 -4.08 1.82 -12.61
C ALA A 212 -3.65 3.07 -13.37
N PHE A 213 -2.47 3.02 -14.01
CA PHE A 213 -1.92 4.13 -14.78
C PHE A 213 -2.30 4.08 -16.25
N ALA A 214 -2.14 2.93 -16.90
CA ALA A 214 -2.24 2.79 -18.34
C ALA A 214 -3.68 2.87 -18.85
N ILE A 215 -4.66 2.29 -18.14
CA ILE A 215 -6.07 2.31 -18.57
C ILE A 215 -6.60 3.76 -18.60
N PRO A 216 -6.49 4.55 -17.51
CA PRO A 216 -6.92 5.94 -17.54
C PRO A 216 -6.22 6.78 -18.59
N LEU A 217 -4.90 6.58 -18.74
CA LEU A 217 -4.11 7.31 -19.72
C LEU A 217 -4.54 6.97 -21.15
N ALA A 218 -4.71 5.69 -21.48
CA ALA A 218 -5.13 5.22 -22.79
C ALA A 218 -6.51 5.78 -23.18
N ILE A 219 -7.46 5.82 -22.24
CA ILE A 219 -8.78 6.40 -22.46
C ILE A 219 -8.68 7.89 -22.78
N VAL A 220 -7.89 8.64 -22.02
CA VAL A 220 -7.70 10.08 -22.25
C VAL A 220 -7.02 10.33 -23.60
N GLU A 221 -5.93 9.64 -23.90
CA GLU A 221 -5.18 9.84 -25.14
C GLU A 221 -6.02 9.44 -26.37
N THR A 222 -6.78 8.34 -26.27
CA THR A 222 -7.73 7.91 -27.30
C THR A 222 -8.86 8.92 -27.49
N TYR A 223 -9.42 9.44 -26.40
CA TYR A 223 -10.43 10.49 -26.44
C TYR A 223 -9.91 11.76 -27.15
N GLU A 224 -8.70 12.21 -26.82
CA GLU A 224 -8.11 13.38 -27.47
C GLU A 224 -7.80 13.14 -28.96
N PHE A 225 -7.33 11.94 -29.31
CA PHE A 225 -7.09 11.57 -30.71
C PHE A 225 -8.40 11.56 -31.52
N LEU A 226 -9.42 10.82 -31.06
CA LEU A 226 -10.67 10.62 -31.79
C LEU A 226 -11.51 11.91 -31.90
N PHE A 227 -11.49 12.79 -30.91
CA PHE A 227 -12.39 13.94 -30.86
C PHE A 227 -11.73 15.30 -31.08
N LYS A 228 -10.40 15.44 -30.95
CA LYS A 228 -9.71 16.73 -31.18
C LYS A 228 -8.80 16.75 -32.39
N ASN A 229 -8.08 15.65 -32.68
CA ASN A 229 -6.96 15.67 -33.63
C ASN A 229 -7.05 14.56 -34.70
N ARG A 230 -8.13 14.51 -35.49
CA ARG A 230 -8.39 13.45 -36.49
C ARG A 230 -7.45 13.40 -37.71
N LYS A 231 -6.43 14.25 -37.79
CA LYS A 231 -5.51 14.32 -38.95
C LYS A 231 -4.28 13.44 -38.73
N LEU A 232 -3.53 13.10 -39.79
CA LEU A 232 -2.26 12.34 -39.73
C LEU A 232 -1.26 12.96 -38.72
N HIS A 233 -1.21 14.29 -38.63
CA HIS A 233 -0.43 15.00 -37.63
C HIS A 233 -0.85 14.65 -36.18
N GLY A 234 -2.14 14.44 -35.95
CA GLY A 234 -2.70 13.98 -34.68
C GLY A 234 -2.29 12.56 -34.33
N PHE A 235 -2.18 11.65 -35.31
CA PHE A 235 -1.67 10.30 -35.08
C PHE A 235 -0.21 10.31 -34.64
N ARG A 236 0.65 11.07 -35.35
CA ARG A 236 2.07 11.24 -34.93
C ARG A 236 2.18 11.79 -33.52
N LYS A 237 1.35 12.80 -33.18
CA LYS A 237 1.30 13.39 -31.84
C LYS A 237 0.84 12.39 -30.78
N PHE A 238 -0.15 11.55 -31.09
CA PHE A 238 -0.60 10.46 -30.23
C PHE A 238 0.53 9.47 -29.95
N CYS A 239 1.17 8.91 -30.99
CA CYS A 239 2.28 7.97 -30.84
C CYS A 239 3.43 8.56 -30.02
N PHE A 240 3.81 9.81 -30.31
CA PHE A 240 4.88 10.50 -29.59
C PHE A 240 4.53 10.77 -28.11
N SER A 241 3.26 11.03 -27.81
CA SER A 241 2.83 11.25 -26.42
C SER A 241 2.88 9.97 -25.58
N VAL A 242 2.60 8.80 -26.17
CA VAL A 242 2.55 7.52 -25.47
C VAL A 242 3.94 6.84 -25.42
N PHE A 243 4.87 7.25 -26.29
CA PHE A 243 6.23 6.70 -26.35
C PHE A 243 6.94 6.59 -25.00
N PRO A 244 7.06 7.64 -24.15
CA PRO A 244 7.79 7.51 -22.88
C PRO A 244 7.16 6.48 -21.93
N THR A 245 5.83 6.36 -21.94
CA THR A 245 5.12 5.33 -21.18
C THR A 245 5.46 3.93 -21.68
N ILE A 246 5.37 3.70 -22.99
CA ILE A 246 5.69 2.39 -23.58
C ILE A 246 7.15 2.02 -23.30
N ALA A 247 8.08 2.96 -23.45
CA ALA A 247 9.50 2.74 -23.18
C ALA A 247 9.73 2.32 -21.71
N GLY A 248 9.11 3.01 -20.74
CA GLY A 248 9.19 2.64 -19.32
C GLY A 248 8.64 1.24 -19.04
N LEU A 249 7.49 0.89 -19.63
CA LEU A 249 6.88 -0.44 -19.49
C LEU A 249 7.74 -1.56 -20.10
N ILE A 250 8.35 -1.32 -21.27
CA ILE A 250 9.26 -2.28 -21.90
C ILE A 250 10.49 -2.51 -21.03
N LEU A 251 11.10 -1.45 -20.52
CA LEU A 251 12.24 -1.55 -19.60
C LEU A 251 11.87 -2.35 -18.35
N SER A 252 10.70 -2.08 -17.76
CA SER A 252 10.22 -2.79 -16.57
C SER A 252 10.04 -4.28 -16.86
N LYS A 253 9.41 -4.63 -17.98
CA LYS A 253 9.25 -6.02 -18.42
C LYS A 253 10.59 -6.73 -18.63
N ILE A 254 11.57 -6.07 -19.25
CA ILE A 254 12.91 -6.65 -19.44
C ILE A 254 13.55 -6.96 -18.08
N VAL A 255 13.52 -5.99 -17.16
CA VAL A 255 14.14 -6.17 -15.84
C VAL A 255 13.41 -7.21 -15.00
N LEU A 256 12.08 -7.24 -14.98
CA LEU A 256 11.30 -8.29 -14.32
C LEU A 256 11.64 -9.68 -14.89
N GLY A 257 11.84 -9.79 -16.21
CA GLY A 257 12.27 -11.04 -16.83
C GLY A 257 13.70 -11.47 -16.45
N ILE A 258 14.57 -10.54 -16.07
CA ILE A 258 15.88 -10.82 -15.50
C ILE A 258 15.74 -11.25 -14.03
N LEU A 259 14.91 -10.55 -13.25
CA LEU A 259 14.68 -10.83 -11.83
C LEU A 259 14.01 -12.20 -11.61
N ASP A 260 13.04 -12.60 -12.44
CA ASP A 260 12.38 -13.92 -12.34
C ASP A 260 13.36 -15.09 -12.56
N LYS A 261 14.44 -14.85 -13.31
CA LYS A 261 15.53 -15.81 -13.57
C LYS A 261 16.65 -15.74 -12.52
N ASN A 262 16.54 -14.86 -11.53
CA ASN A 262 17.54 -14.70 -10.50
C ASN A 262 17.57 -15.94 -9.59
N LYS A 263 18.76 -16.51 -9.40
CA LYS A 263 18.97 -17.70 -8.56
C LYS A 263 19.38 -17.37 -7.12
N VAL A 264 19.82 -16.14 -6.90
CA VAL A 264 20.28 -15.61 -5.61
C VAL A 264 19.11 -15.10 -4.80
N ILE A 265 18.21 -14.36 -5.45
CA ILE A 265 16.99 -13.81 -4.86
C ILE A 265 15.80 -14.42 -5.57
N LEU A 266 14.90 -15.02 -4.80
CA LEU A 266 13.63 -15.51 -5.29
C LEU A 266 12.65 -14.34 -5.46
N PHE A 267 12.23 -14.12 -6.70
CA PHE A 267 11.05 -13.32 -7.05
C PHE A 267 9.92 -14.27 -7.47
N PRO A 268 9.00 -14.63 -6.55
CA PRO A 268 7.92 -15.53 -6.86
C PRO A 268 6.88 -14.79 -7.73
N GLY A 269 6.69 -15.22 -8.97
CA GLY A 269 5.66 -14.61 -9.80
C GLY A 269 5.61 -15.07 -11.26
N SER A 270 4.81 -16.10 -11.50
CA SER A 270 4.24 -16.51 -12.79
C SER A 270 3.24 -15.49 -13.39
N TYR A 271 2.91 -14.39 -12.71
CA TYR A 271 2.03 -13.35 -13.27
C TYR A 271 2.68 -12.57 -14.42
N ALA A 272 4.01 -12.40 -14.41
CA ALA A 272 4.75 -11.85 -15.52
C ALA A 272 5.09 -12.90 -16.59
N SER A 273 4.93 -14.20 -16.31
CA SER A 273 5.33 -15.28 -17.21
C SER A 273 4.40 -15.45 -18.42
N GLY A 274 3.41 -14.56 -18.60
CA GLY A 274 2.67 -14.38 -19.85
C GLY A 274 1.75 -15.53 -20.25
N LYS A 275 1.59 -16.56 -19.42
CA LYS A 275 0.61 -17.63 -19.64
C LYS A 275 -0.75 -17.13 -19.21
N VAL A 276 -1.38 -16.31 -20.05
CA VAL A 276 -2.82 -16.08 -19.96
C VAL A 276 -3.47 -17.46 -20.02
N GLY A 277 -4.34 -17.77 -19.06
CA GLY A 277 -5.15 -18.98 -19.06
C GLY A 277 -6.16 -18.95 -20.20
N TRP A 278 -5.71 -18.96 -21.46
CA TRP A 278 -6.56 -18.94 -22.65
C TRP A 278 -7.55 -20.11 -22.63
N SER A 279 -7.12 -21.25 -22.10
CA SER A 279 -7.99 -22.40 -21.83
C SER A 279 -9.08 -22.10 -20.80
N VAL A 280 -8.83 -21.25 -19.79
CA VAL A 280 -9.86 -20.81 -18.83
C VAL A 280 -10.78 -19.79 -19.47
N LEU A 281 -10.20 -18.80 -20.18
CA LEU A 281 -10.94 -17.74 -20.85
C LEU A 281 -11.95 -18.30 -21.86
N PHE A 282 -11.55 -19.27 -22.68
CA PHE A 282 -12.38 -19.85 -23.73
C PHE A 282 -13.01 -21.20 -23.36
N GLY A 283 -12.47 -21.93 -22.39
CA GLY A 283 -12.94 -23.28 -22.05
C GLY A 283 -14.16 -23.32 -21.14
N ASN A 284 -14.34 -22.33 -20.25
CA ASN A 284 -15.55 -22.25 -19.42
C ASN A 284 -15.94 -20.80 -19.08
N PRO A 285 -16.50 -20.05 -20.06
CA PRO A 285 -16.85 -18.65 -19.85
C PRO A 285 -17.88 -18.42 -18.75
N LYS A 286 -18.73 -19.42 -18.48
CA LYS A 286 -19.75 -19.33 -17.44
C LYS A 286 -19.13 -19.22 -16.04
N VAL A 287 -18.04 -19.94 -15.78
CA VAL A 287 -17.38 -19.97 -14.46
C VAL A 287 -16.72 -18.63 -14.17
N TRP A 288 -15.78 -18.19 -15.01
CA TRP A 288 -15.09 -16.92 -14.74
C TRP A 288 -16.02 -15.71 -14.84
N TRP A 289 -17.09 -15.76 -15.64
CA TRP A 289 -18.09 -14.70 -15.67
C TRP A 289 -18.86 -14.60 -14.34
N ASN A 290 -19.25 -15.74 -13.76
CA ASN A 290 -19.90 -15.76 -12.45
C ASN A 290 -18.96 -15.25 -11.35
N ASP A 291 -17.70 -15.66 -11.38
CA ASP A 291 -16.69 -15.17 -10.42
C ASP A 291 -16.46 -13.67 -10.57
N PHE A 292 -16.40 -13.18 -11.81
CA PHE A 292 -16.28 -11.76 -12.12
C PHE A 292 -17.49 -10.96 -11.61
N THR A 293 -18.73 -11.42 -11.81
CA THR A 293 -19.93 -10.70 -11.37
C THR A 293 -20.04 -10.67 -9.85
N ILE A 294 -19.78 -11.80 -9.17
CA ILE A 294 -19.76 -11.88 -7.71
C ILE A 294 -18.69 -10.94 -7.15
N ALA A 295 -17.46 -11.03 -7.65
CA ALA A 295 -16.35 -10.20 -7.18
C ALA A 295 -16.54 -8.70 -7.48
N SER A 296 -17.11 -8.36 -8.63
CA SER A 296 -17.44 -6.97 -8.96
C SER A 296 -18.53 -6.41 -8.05
N SER A 297 -19.53 -7.22 -7.71
CA SER A 297 -20.57 -6.85 -6.75
C SER A 297 -19.98 -6.63 -5.36
N GLY A 298 -19.14 -7.55 -4.87
CA GLY A 298 -18.44 -7.42 -3.59
C GLY A 298 -17.53 -6.19 -3.54
N LEU A 299 -16.78 -5.93 -4.62
CA LEU A 299 -15.95 -4.73 -4.77
C LEU A 299 -16.78 -3.46 -4.64
N PHE A 300 -17.89 -3.38 -5.37
CA PHE A 300 -18.74 -2.19 -5.39
C PHE A 300 -19.55 -2.01 -4.10
N GLY A 301 -19.93 -3.10 -3.44
CA GLY A 301 -20.54 -3.06 -2.12
C GLY A 301 -19.59 -2.49 -1.07
N SER A 302 -18.34 -2.98 -1.05
CA SER A 302 -17.30 -2.58 -0.07
C SER A 302 -16.76 -1.16 -0.29
N ASN A 303 -16.92 -0.62 -1.51
CA ASN A 303 -16.41 0.72 -1.89
C ASN A 303 -17.53 1.63 -2.43
N ARG A 304 -18.76 1.45 -1.91
CA ARG A 304 -19.97 2.14 -2.37
C ARG A 304 -19.88 3.66 -2.29
N MET A 305 -19.18 4.19 -1.28
CA MET A 305 -19.05 5.63 -1.06
C MET A 305 -18.13 6.26 -2.11
N GLU A 306 -16.97 5.67 -2.36
CA GLU A 306 -16.01 6.09 -3.38
C GLU A 306 -16.67 6.08 -4.76
N ILE A 307 -17.39 5.00 -5.09
CA ILE A 307 -18.13 4.88 -6.34
C ILE A 307 -19.20 5.95 -6.46
N ALA A 308 -20.01 6.17 -5.42
CA ALA A 308 -21.06 7.18 -5.44
C ALA A 308 -20.49 8.58 -5.69
N ILE A 309 -19.36 8.92 -5.06
CA ILE A 309 -18.66 10.19 -5.26
C ILE A 309 -18.17 10.32 -6.71
N VAL A 310 -17.48 9.30 -7.24
CA VAL A 310 -16.95 9.34 -8.61
C VAL A 310 -18.09 9.40 -9.64
N ALA A 311 -19.14 8.60 -9.46
CA ALA A 311 -20.34 8.61 -10.32
C ALA A 311 -21.04 9.97 -10.29
N PHE A 312 -21.28 10.52 -9.10
CA PHE A 312 -21.93 11.82 -8.93
C PHE A 312 -21.16 12.93 -9.66
N VAL A 313 -19.84 12.99 -9.45
CA VAL A 313 -18.98 13.99 -10.10
C VAL A 313 -18.95 13.79 -11.63
N PHE A 314 -18.89 12.55 -12.10
CA PHE A 314 -18.94 12.24 -13.52
C PHE A 314 -20.25 12.70 -14.16
N VAL A 315 -21.40 12.38 -13.55
CA VAL A 315 -22.73 12.79 -14.00
C VAL A 315 -22.86 14.31 -13.99
N LEU A 316 -22.46 14.97 -12.90
CA LEU A 316 -22.48 16.43 -12.80
C LEU A 316 -21.63 17.09 -13.91
N ALA A 317 -20.46 16.53 -14.21
CA ALA A 317 -19.63 17.00 -15.30
C ALA A 317 -20.30 16.85 -16.68
N LEU A 318 -21.04 15.76 -16.92
CA LEU A 318 -21.82 15.58 -18.15
C LEU A 318 -22.95 16.62 -18.27
N PHE A 319 -23.69 16.87 -17.18
CA PHE A 319 -24.79 17.86 -17.18
C PHE A 319 -24.28 19.28 -17.37
N ARG A 320 -23.20 19.67 -16.70
CA ARG A 320 -22.60 21.00 -16.88
C ARG A 320 -22.15 21.27 -18.32
N ASN A 321 -21.80 20.23 -19.08
CA ASN A 321 -21.47 20.36 -20.50
C ASN A 321 -22.71 20.61 -21.39
N ARG A 322 -23.91 20.21 -20.94
CA ARG A 322 -25.16 20.42 -21.68
C ARG A 322 -25.86 21.73 -21.31
N ILE A 323 -25.76 22.14 -20.05
CA ILE A 323 -26.32 23.41 -19.58
C ILE A 323 -25.41 24.54 -20.11
N ARG A 324 -25.88 25.25 -21.16
CA ARG A 324 -25.29 26.53 -21.58
C ARG A 324 -25.43 27.52 -20.43
N PHE A 325 -24.47 27.54 -19.50
CA PHE A 325 -24.24 28.75 -18.73
C PHE A 325 -23.88 29.85 -19.71
N SER A 326 -24.53 30.99 -19.57
CA SER A 326 -24.53 32.11 -20.51
C SER A 326 -23.13 32.54 -20.93
N GLU A 327 -23.06 33.31 -22.01
CA GLU A 327 -21.88 33.82 -22.74
C GLU A 327 -20.75 34.45 -21.88
N PHE A 328 -20.92 34.53 -20.56
CA PHE A 328 -19.97 35.10 -19.60
C PHE A 328 -19.05 34.10 -18.89
N SER A 329 -19.16 32.78 -19.10
CA SER A 329 -18.28 31.84 -18.38
C SER A 329 -16.96 31.60 -19.12
N PRO A 330 -15.80 31.93 -18.52
CA PRO A 330 -14.49 31.79 -19.14
C PRO A 330 -14.10 30.30 -19.21
N ALA A 331 -13.81 29.83 -20.42
CA ALA A 331 -13.24 28.52 -20.77
C ALA A 331 -13.93 27.25 -20.20
N LYS A 332 -14.38 26.36 -21.10
CA LYS A 332 -14.89 25.03 -20.72
C LYS A 332 -13.87 24.28 -19.85
N PRO A 333 -14.26 23.73 -18.68
CA PRO A 333 -13.34 23.01 -17.81
C PRO A 333 -12.73 21.81 -18.55
N PRO A 334 -11.46 21.47 -18.29
CA PRO A 334 -10.81 20.36 -18.95
C PRO A 334 -11.53 19.05 -18.59
N ARG A 335 -11.87 18.26 -19.62
CA ARG A 335 -12.51 16.93 -19.47
C ARG A 335 -11.54 15.84 -19.01
N ILE A 336 -10.24 16.11 -19.12
CA ILE A 336 -9.16 15.16 -18.84
C ILE A 336 -9.19 14.62 -17.40
N PRO A 337 -9.23 15.47 -16.33
CA PRO A 337 -9.23 14.96 -14.96
C PRO A 337 -10.42 14.03 -14.67
N ILE A 338 -11.62 14.38 -15.17
CA ILE A 338 -12.82 13.56 -14.97
C ILE A 338 -12.65 12.19 -15.62
N LEU A 339 -12.16 12.14 -16.85
CA LEU A 339 -11.91 10.86 -17.54
C LEU A 339 -10.85 10.04 -16.82
N LEU A 340 -9.77 10.66 -16.34
CA LEU A 340 -8.73 9.98 -15.55
C LEU A 340 -9.32 9.35 -14.29
N PHE A 341 -9.96 10.14 -13.43
CA PHE A 341 -10.45 9.63 -12.15
C PHE A 341 -11.68 8.72 -12.29
N ALA A 342 -12.55 8.94 -13.28
CA ALA A 342 -13.66 8.00 -13.54
C ALA A 342 -13.15 6.63 -14.01
N SER A 343 -12.20 6.60 -14.94
CA SER A 343 -11.62 5.32 -15.38
C SER A 343 -10.76 4.66 -14.30
N LEU A 344 -10.09 5.44 -13.46
CA LEU A 344 -9.38 4.92 -12.27
C LEU A 344 -10.35 4.33 -11.25
N GLY A 345 -11.52 4.94 -11.04
CA GLY A 345 -12.51 4.48 -10.06
C GLY A 345 -13.39 3.32 -10.54
N PHE A 346 -13.58 3.16 -11.86
CA PHE A 346 -14.46 2.14 -12.44
C PHE A 346 -13.71 1.07 -13.23
N LEU A 347 -12.98 1.48 -14.27
CA LEU A 347 -12.49 0.55 -15.28
C LEU A 347 -11.24 -0.20 -14.83
N SER A 348 -10.32 0.47 -14.13
CA SER A 348 -9.13 -0.19 -13.62
C SER A 348 -9.43 -1.26 -12.54
N PRO A 349 -10.29 -1.00 -11.53
CA PRO A 349 -10.72 -2.02 -10.58
C PRO A 349 -11.42 -3.21 -11.24
N LEU A 350 -12.35 -2.95 -12.18
CA LEU A 350 -13.02 -4.01 -12.92
C LEU A 350 -12.05 -4.85 -13.75
N PHE A 351 -11.03 -4.22 -14.33
CA PHE A 351 -9.99 -4.95 -15.06
C PHE A 351 -9.18 -5.87 -14.13
N LEU A 352 -8.84 -5.42 -12.91
CA LEU A 352 -8.17 -6.27 -11.92
C LEU A 352 -9.04 -7.45 -11.49
N VAL A 353 -10.33 -7.22 -11.26
CA VAL A 353 -11.29 -8.30 -10.93
C VAL A 353 -11.41 -9.29 -12.09
N LEU A 354 -11.48 -8.79 -13.33
CA LEU A 354 -11.52 -9.63 -14.52
C LEU A 354 -10.26 -10.50 -14.63
N LEU A 355 -9.08 -9.92 -14.42
CA LEU A 355 -7.83 -10.68 -14.41
C LEU A 355 -7.81 -11.75 -13.31
N ALA A 356 -8.28 -11.43 -12.10
CA ALA A 356 -8.37 -12.40 -11.01
C ALA A 356 -9.33 -13.53 -11.36
N ALA A 357 -10.51 -13.23 -11.93
CA ALA A 357 -11.51 -14.21 -12.33
C ALA A 357 -11.01 -15.14 -13.43
N ILE A 358 -10.36 -14.60 -14.47
CA ILE A 358 -9.78 -15.41 -15.56
C ILE A 358 -8.69 -16.37 -15.05
N ASN A 359 -7.97 -15.98 -14.00
CA ASN A 359 -6.92 -16.81 -13.40
C ASN A 359 -7.43 -17.70 -12.26
N GLY A 360 -8.74 -17.71 -11.96
CA GLY A 360 -9.31 -18.54 -10.88
C GLY A 360 -8.86 -18.11 -9.47
N HIS A 361 -8.53 -16.82 -9.28
CA HIS A 361 -8.09 -16.26 -8.00
C HIS A 361 -9.20 -15.54 -7.22
N VAL A 362 -10.44 -15.60 -7.70
CA VAL A 362 -11.58 -15.06 -6.93
C VAL A 362 -11.81 -15.97 -5.73
N THR A 363 -11.74 -15.39 -4.53
CA THR A 363 -11.89 -16.12 -3.27
C THR A 363 -13.27 -16.80 -3.20
N GLN A 364 -13.36 -17.93 -2.51
CA GLN A 364 -14.64 -18.63 -2.31
C GLN A 364 -15.71 -17.76 -1.63
N SER A 365 -15.28 -16.73 -0.89
CA SER A 365 -16.16 -15.72 -0.26
C SER A 365 -16.63 -14.61 -1.21
N GLY A 366 -16.12 -14.55 -2.43
CA GLY A 366 -16.52 -13.56 -3.44
C GLY A 366 -16.01 -12.13 -3.21
N ASN A 367 -15.66 -11.74 -1.97
CA ASN A 367 -15.15 -10.40 -1.69
C ASN A 367 -13.66 -10.30 -2.07
N PRO A 368 -13.29 -9.37 -2.95
CA PRO A 368 -11.90 -9.17 -3.30
C PRO A 368 -11.18 -8.40 -2.18
N ILE A 369 -9.87 -8.61 -2.04
CA ILE A 369 -9.10 -8.03 -0.93
C ILE A 369 -8.97 -6.52 -1.13
N ASP A 370 -9.53 -5.75 -0.19
CA ASP A 370 -9.67 -4.28 -0.25
C ASP A 370 -8.39 -3.52 -0.61
N ARG A 371 -7.22 -4.00 -0.12
CA ARG A 371 -5.92 -3.34 -0.35
C ARG A 371 -5.52 -3.21 -1.82
N TYR A 372 -6.05 -4.06 -2.68
CA TYR A 372 -5.77 -4.02 -4.13
C TYR A 372 -6.55 -2.92 -4.86
N PHE A 373 -7.46 -2.22 -4.17
CA PHE A 373 -8.38 -1.24 -4.78
C PHE A 373 -8.24 0.17 -4.20
N GLY A 374 -7.11 0.50 -3.56
CA GLY A 374 -6.82 1.86 -3.06
C GLY A 374 -6.92 2.97 -4.13
N GLN A 375 -6.76 2.61 -5.39
CA GLN A 375 -7.03 3.48 -6.55
C GLN A 375 -8.45 4.08 -6.57
N MET A 376 -9.45 3.42 -5.98
CA MET A 376 -10.82 3.96 -5.88
C MET A 376 -10.90 5.14 -4.90
N THR A 377 -10.14 5.10 -3.80
CA THR A 377 -10.00 6.24 -2.88
C THR A 377 -9.24 7.40 -3.56
N VAL A 378 -8.21 7.10 -4.35
CA VAL A 378 -7.52 8.13 -5.15
C VAL A 378 -8.47 8.76 -6.17
N ALA A 379 -9.32 7.95 -6.82
CA ALA A 379 -10.34 8.41 -7.75
C ALA A 379 -11.37 9.32 -7.09
N SER A 380 -11.87 8.95 -5.91
CA SER A 380 -12.84 9.76 -5.17
C SER A 380 -12.24 11.08 -4.69
N LEU A 381 -11.00 11.08 -4.19
CA LEU A 381 -10.27 12.30 -3.82
C LEU A 381 -10.03 13.23 -5.02
N GLY A 382 -9.62 12.67 -6.17
CA GLY A 382 -9.47 13.43 -7.41
C GLY A 382 -10.79 14.04 -7.90
N ALA A 383 -11.89 13.30 -7.77
CA ALA A 383 -13.24 13.77 -8.09
C ALA A 383 -13.69 14.90 -7.15
N VAL A 384 -13.43 14.78 -5.84
CA VAL A 384 -13.69 15.84 -4.85
C VAL A 384 -12.87 17.10 -5.19
N PHE A 385 -11.57 16.96 -5.50
CA PHE A 385 -10.75 18.11 -5.90
C PHE A 385 -11.28 18.80 -7.16
N TRP A 386 -11.72 18.01 -8.16
CA TRP A 386 -12.37 18.56 -9.35
C TRP A 386 -13.65 19.32 -8.98
N LEU A 387 -14.50 18.76 -8.12
CA LEU A 387 -15.74 19.39 -7.69
C LEU A 387 -15.46 20.74 -7.02
N LEU A 388 -14.53 20.76 -6.06
CA LEU A 388 -14.12 21.96 -5.33
C LEU A 388 -13.60 23.06 -6.25
N GLY A 389 -12.78 22.72 -7.25
CA GLY A 389 -12.21 23.71 -8.16
C GLY A 389 -13.07 24.04 -9.37
N SER A 390 -14.10 23.25 -9.67
CA SER A 390 -14.99 23.50 -10.81
C SER A 390 -16.17 24.37 -10.43
N MET A 391 -16.71 24.23 -9.22
CA MET A 391 -17.77 25.10 -8.75
C MET A 391 -17.19 26.51 -8.63
N GLU A 392 -17.77 27.49 -9.32
CA GLU A 392 -17.68 28.87 -8.85
C GLU A 392 -18.46 28.89 -7.54
N ILE A 393 -17.77 28.52 -6.46
CA ILE A 393 -18.45 28.21 -5.22
C ILE A 393 -19.11 29.50 -4.75
N GLY A 394 -20.43 29.57 -4.92
CA GLY A 394 -21.25 30.64 -4.39
C GLY A 394 -20.95 30.79 -2.90
N ARG A 395 -20.94 32.03 -2.39
CA ARG A 395 -20.57 32.33 -0.99
C ARG A 395 -21.23 31.37 0.01
N LYS A 396 -22.49 30.98 -0.23
CA LYS A 396 -23.26 30.03 0.60
C LYS A 396 -22.62 28.64 0.68
N PHE A 397 -22.21 28.02 -0.43
CA PHE A 397 -21.58 26.69 -0.40
C PHE A 397 -20.17 26.75 0.22
N ARG A 398 -19.43 27.84 -0.01
CA ARG A 398 -18.13 28.09 0.65
C ARG A 398 -18.29 28.12 2.17
N VAL A 399 -19.32 28.80 2.65
CA VAL A 399 -19.68 28.83 4.08
C VAL A 399 -20.13 27.44 4.55
N GLY A 400 -20.97 26.73 3.80
CA GLY A 400 -21.41 25.37 4.16
C GLY A 400 -20.24 24.38 4.28
N LEU A 401 -19.34 24.36 3.31
CA LEU A 401 -18.12 23.54 3.35
C LEU A 401 -17.19 23.94 4.49
N PHE A 402 -17.06 25.24 4.75
CA PHE A 402 -16.29 25.73 5.89
C PHE A 402 -16.90 25.26 7.22
N VAL A 403 -18.21 25.40 7.41
CA VAL A 403 -18.92 24.93 8.60
C VAL A 403 -18.76 23.41 8.74
N PHE A 404 -18.90 22.66 7.64
CA PHE A 404 -18.67 21.22 7.63
C PHE A 404 -17.26 20.85 8.09
N LEU A 405 -16.22 21.48 7.53
CA LEU A 405 -14.83 21.24 7.93
C LEU A 405 -14.59 21.65 9.37
N PHE A 406 -15.13 22.80 9.81
CA PHE A 406 -14.98 23.27 11.19
C PHE A 406 -15.63 22.30 12.19
N LEU A 407 -16.87 21.87 11.93
CA LEU A 407 -17.57 20.88 12.76
C LEU A 407 -16.85 19.51 12.73
N GLY A 408 -16.36 19.10 11.57
CA GLY A 408 -15.57 17.88 11.42
C GLY A 408 -14.27 17.93 12.24
N ASN A 409 -13.54 19.05 12.19
CA ASN A 409 -12.37 19.26 13.05
C ASN A 409 -12.78 19.21 14.52
N ALA A 410 -13.83 19.93 14.94
CA ALA A 410 -14.28 19.94 16.33
C ALA A 410 -14.66 18.54 16.84
N LEU A 411 -15.37 17.76 16.03
CA LEU A 411 -15.73 16.37 16.34
C LEU A 411 -14.49 15.49 16.47
N LEU A 412 -13.58 15.52 15.49
CA LEU A 412 -12.38 14.68 15.53
C LEU A 412 -11.37 15.11 16.59
N VAL A 413 -11.32 16.39 16.97
CA VAL A 413 -10.56 16.85 18.14
C VAL A 413 -11.10 16.21 19.41
N LYS A 414 -12.43 16.16 19.58
CA LYS A 414 -13.04 15.47 20.74
C LYS A 414 -12.68 13.99 20.77
N VAL A 415 -12.73 13.31 19.61
CA VAL A 415 -12.31 11.91 19.49
C VAL A 415 -10.82 11.75 19.81
N ALA A 416 -9.97 12.62 19.27
CA ALA A 416 -8.53 12.61 19.51
C ALA A 416 -8.20 12.72 21.01
N PHE A 417 -8.89 13.61 21.73
CA PHE A 417 -8.72 13.76 23.18
C PHE A 417 -9.28 12.59 24.00
N SER A 418 -10.17 11.77 23.45
CA SER A 418 -10.69 10.58 24.14
C SER A 418 -9.84 9.33 23.90
N LYS A 419 -8.87 9.37 22.97
CA LYS A 419 -7.99 8.25 22.67
C LYS A 419 -6.72 8.31 23.51
N LYS A 420 -6.24 7.15 23.97
CA LYS A 420 -4.93 7.04 24.61
C LYS A 420 -3.86 7.30 23.55
N MET A 421 -2.99 8.28 23.79
CA MET A 421 -1.84 8.55 22.95
C MET A 421 -0.67 7.70 23.45
N ASP A 422 -0.31 6.69 22.69
CA ASP A 422 0.79 5.79 23.00
C ASP A 422 1.42 5.36 21.67
N PRO A 423 2.60 5.89 21.30
CA PRO A 423 3.21 5.57 20.02
C PRO A 423 3.87 4.18 20.01
N VAL A 424 4.06 3.54 21.17
CA VAL A 424 4.81 2.29 21.31
C VAL A 424 3.87 1.09 21.27
N TYR A 425 4.19 0.09 20.47
CA TYR A 425 3.42 -1.15 20.36
C TYR A 425 4.13 -2.26 21.12
N TYR A 426 3.59 -2.60 22.29
CA TYR A 426 4.11 -3.68 23.13
C TYR A 426 2.98 -4.36 23.92
N PRO A 427 2.17 -5.21 23.25
CA PRO A 427 0.98 -5.82 23.83
C PRO A 427 1.34 -6.84 24.92
N GLU A 428 0.36 -7.18 25.77
CA GLU A 428 0.59 -8.05 26.93
C GLU A 428 1.01 -9.47 26.54
N ARG A 429 0.44 -10.05 25.47
CA ARG A 429 0.89 -11.34 24.91
C ARG A 429 2.39 -11.39 24.59
N MET A 430 2.93 -10.30 24.05
CA MET A 430 4.35 -10.19 23.72
C MET A 430 5.19 -10.04 24.98
N ARG A 431 4.75 -9.22 25.94
CA ARG A 431 5.39 -9.11 27.27
C ARG A 431 5.45 -10.44 28.01
N CYS A 432 4.35 -11.19 27.99
CA CYS A 432 4.26 -12.51 28.59
C CYS A 432 5.26 -13.48 27.94
N LEU A 433 5.35 -13.49 26.61
CA LEU A 433 6.27 -14.35 25.89
C LEU A 433 7.74 -13.95 26.15
N ASP A 434 8.08 -12.67 26.08
CA ASP A 434 9.43 -12.17 26.37
C ASP A 434 9.89 -12.55 27.80
N ARG A 435 8.98 -12.46 28.79
CA ARG A 435 9.25 -12.90 30.16
C ARG A 435 9.51 -14.40 30.21
N LEU A 436 8.65 -15.21 29.59
CA LEU A 436 8.79 -16.66 29.57
C LEU A 436 10.10 -17.10 28.91
N VAL A 437 10.44 -16.46 27.79
CA VAL A 437 11.70 -16.73 27.08
C VAL A 437 12.90 -16.38 27.96
N THR A 438 12.88 -15.23 28.62
CA THR A 438 13.96 -14.80 29.52
C THR A 438 14.12 -15.77 30.70
N GLU A 439 13.02 -16.15 31.34
CA GLU A 439 13.01 -17.06 32.49
C GLU A 439 13.52 -18.47 32.14
N ARG A 440 13.25 -18.95 30.93
CA ARG A 440 13.62 -20.30 30.49
C ARG A 440 14.86 -20.37 29.61
N GLY A 441 15.46 -19.23 29.28
CA GLY A 441 16.62 -19.15 28.40
C GLY A 441 16.34 -19.61 26.96
N TYR A 442 15.10 -19.48 26.50
CA TYR A 442 14.75 -19.83 25.11
C TYR A 442 15.43 -18.89 24.12
N ARG A 443 15.83 -19.42 22.96
CA ARG A 443 16.56 -18.64 21.95
C ARG A 443 15.90 -18.65 20.59
N ARG A 444 15.27 -19.76 20.22
CA ARG A 444 14.63 -19.94 18.92
C ARG A 444 13.29 -20.64 19.05
N GLY A 445 12.29 -20.12 18.35
CA GLY A 445 10.93 -20.63 18.37
C GLY A 445 10.32 -20.87 17.00
N ILE A 446 9.22 -21.62 16.99
CA ILE A 446 8.38 -21.89 15.81
C ILE A 446 7.05 -21.13 15.97
N SER A 447 6.59 -20.43 14.95
CA SER A 447 5.22 -19.89 14.91
C SER A 447 4.70 -19.78 13.48
N ASN A 448 3.46 -19.30 13.33
CA ASN A 448 2.95 -18.90 12.03
C ASN A 448 3.52 -17.53 11.56
N PHE A 449 3.21 -17.17 10.31
CA PHE A 449 3.56 -15.86 9.72
C PHE A 449 3.05 -14.67 10.53
N TRP A 450 1.79 -14.71 10.97
CA TRP A 450 1.14 -13.56 11.64
C TRP A 450 1.75 -13.17 12.98
N ILE A 451 2.43 -14.11 13.65
CA ILE A 451 3.04 -13.93 14.97
C ILE A 451 4.55 -13.68 14.88
N SER A 452 5.24 -14.39 13.98
CA SER A 452 6.70 -14.31 13.91
C SER A 452 7.18 -12.90 13.59
N ARG A 453 6.46 -12.17 12.73
CA ARG A 453 6.90 -10.87 12.21
C ARG A 453 6.81 -9.77 13.27
N PRO A 454 5.68 -9.60 13.99
CA PRO A 454 5.65 -8.71 15.16
C PRO A 454 6.70 -9.07 16.20
N MET A 455 6.88 -10.37 16.49
CA MET A 455 7.86 -10.82 17.47
C MET A 455 9.28 -10.41 17.09
N ARG A 456 9.71 -10.64 15.84
CA ARG A 456 11.06 -10.25 15.39
C ARG A 456 11.37 -8.76 15.48
N ILE A 457 10.35 -7.91 15.40
CA ILE A 457 10.53 -6.45 15.34
C ILE A 457 10.34 -5.78 16.70
N PHE A 458 9.36 -6.23 17.47
CA PHE A 458 8.95 -5.55 18.70
C PHE A 458 9.28 -6.31 19.98
N SER A 459 9.66 -7.59 19.90
CA SER A 459 10.15 -8.32 21.07
C SER A 459 11.39 -7.63 21.64
N ARG A 460 11.48 -7.65 22.97
CA ARG A 460 12.63 -7.12 23.71
C ARG A 460 13.60 -8.22 24.14
N SER A 461 13.31 -9.48 23.82
CA SER A 461 14.26 -10.57 24.00
C SER A 461 15.05 -10.81 22.71
N ASP A 462 16.26 -11.33 22.82
CA ASP A 462 17.11 -11.70 21.67
C ASP A 462 16.63 -12.99 20.97
N THR A 463 15.32 -13.21 20.96
CA THR A 463 14.69 -14.46 20.52
C THR A 463 14.31 -14.36 19.06
N VAL A 464 14.62 -15.42 18.32
CA VAL A 464 14.26 -15.53 16.91
C VAL A 464 13.09 -16.50 16.77
N ILE A 465 12.04 -16.12 16.05
CA ILE A 465 10.89 -17.00 15.80
C ILE A 465 10.73 -17.17 14.29
N ASP A 466 10.83 -18.41 13.81
CA ASP A 466 10.72 -18.75 12.39
C ASP A 466 9.26 -19.04 12.02
N ASP A 467 8.82 -18.53 10.87
CA ASP A 467 7.45 -18.72 10.36
C ASP A 467 7.29 -19.97 9.51
N TYR A 468 6.37 -20.81 9.95
CA TYR A 468 5.96 -22.03 9.28
C TYR A 468 4.49 -21.98 8.87
N LEU A 469 4.16 -22.80 7.88
CA LEU A 469 2.79 -23.19 7.59
C LEU A 469 2.26 -24.12 8.69
N PRO A 470 0.92 -24.33 8.77
CA PRO A 470 0.34 -25.14 9.84
C PRO A 470 0.97 -26.53 10.00
N ASP A 471 1.35 -27.16 8.90
CA ASP A 471 1.96 -28.50 8.82
C ASP A 471 3.49 -28.50 8.95
N LEU A 472 4.10 -27.40 9.42
CA LEU A 472 5.54 -27.19 9.47
C LEU A 472 6.24 -27.21 8.09
N ASN A 473 5.51 -26.97 7.01
CA ASN A 473 6.14 -26.60 5.73
C ASN A 473 6.63 -25.14 5.73
N LEU A 474 7.56 -24.87 4.83
CA LEU A 474 8.23 -23.58 4.73
C LEU A 474 7.28 -22.50 4.23
N PHE A 475 7.17 -21.40 4.99
CA PHE A 475 6.55 -20.18 4.50
C PHE A 475 7.61 -19.31 3.82
N TYR A 476 7.57 -19.23 2.48
CA TYR A 476 8.62 -18.55 1.71
C TYR A 476 8.32 -17.09 1.38
N TRP A 477 7.10 -16.58 1.55
CA TRP A 477 6.80 -15.20 1.18
C TRP A 477 7.44 -14.22 2.16
N GLN A 478 8.04 -13.14 1.64
CA GLN A 478 8.63 -12.08 2.47
C GLN A 478 9.68 -12.59 3.46
N ASN A 479 10.44 -13.62 3.08
CA ASN A 479 11.30 -14.40 3.99
C ASN A 479 12.73 -14.58 3.43
N THR A 480 13.63 -15.18 4.20
CA THR A 480 14.91 -15.72 3.73
C THR A 480 15.04 -17.19 4.12
N PHE A 481 15.51 -18.04 3.20
CA PHE A 481 15.73 -19.44 3.54
C PHE A 481 16.79 -19.65 4.61
N ALA A 482 17.67 -18.66 4.83
CA ALA A 482 18.68 -18.70 5.87
C ALA A 482 18.08 -18.88 7.28
N TRP A 483 16.85 -18.40 7.51
CA TRP A 483 16.17 -18.59 8.79
C TRP A 483 15.96 -20.08 9.10
N PHE A 484 15.47 -20.85 8.13
CA PHE A 484 15.19 -22.28 8.31
C PHE A 484 16.42 -23.18 8.36
N LEU A 485 17.60 -22.63 8.11
CA LEU A 485 18.88 -23.36 8.02
C LEU A 485 19.84 -23.05 9.17
N SER A 486 19.44 -22.23 10.14
CA SER A 486 20.26 -21.98 11.33
C SER A 486 20.47 -23.26 12.15
N ASP A 487 21.67 -23.45 12.70
CA ASP A 487 22.02 -24.60 13.55
C ASP A 487 21.54 -24.44 15.02
N VAL A 488 20.93 -23.31 15.38
CA VAL A 488 20.41 -23.08 16.73
C VAL A 488 19.15 -23.93 16.94
N PRO A 489 19.07 -24.82 17.95
CA PRO A 489 17.88 -25.66 18.16
C PRO A 489 16.62 -24.85 18.48
N TYR A 490 15.47 -25.37 18.05
CA TYR A 490 14.16 -24.85 18.45
C TYR A 490 13.85 -25.27 19.88
N THR A 491 13.43 -24.30 20.68
CA THR A 491 13.23 -24.47 22.13
C THR A 491 11.77 -24.32 22.56
N PHE A 492 10.96 -23.62 21.77
CA PHE A 492 9.54 -23.42 22.03
C PHE A 492 8.74 -23.27 20.73
N ALA A 493 7.42 -23.38 20.83
CA ALA A 493 6.50 -23.06 19.75
C ALA A 493 5.33 -22.20 20.25
N VAL A 494 4.88 -21.27 19.39
CA VAL A 494 3.61 -20.55 19.56
C VAL A 494 2.58 -21.22 18.67
N MET A 495 1.57 -21.84 19.28
CA MET A 495 0.69 -22.80 18.58
C MET A 495 -0.40 -22.17 17.71
N GLU A 496 -0.63 -20.87 17.81
CA GLU A 496 -1.64 -20.19 17.00
C GLU A 496 -1.29 -20.35 15.51
N GLY A 497 -2.18 -21.00 14.75
CA GLY A 497 -1.97 -21.32 13.32
C GLY A 497 -0.94 -22.44 13.02
N ILE A 498 -0.46 -23.16 14.03
CA ILE A 498 0.36 -24.38 13.88
C ILE A 498 -0.49 -25.60 14.23
N ASP A 499 -0.43 -26.64 13.40
CA ASP A 499 -1.08 -27.93 13.68
C ASP A 499 -0.32 -28.67 14.77
N GLU A 500 -1.00 -28.93 15.88
CA GLU A 500 -0.45 -29.66 17.01
C GLU A 500 0.00 -31.08 16.64
N ALA A 501 -0.69 -31.75 15.72
CA ALA A 501 -0.31 -33.08 15.25
C ALA A 501 1.00 -33.03 14.46
N ALA A 502 1.16 -32.04 13.58
CA ALA A 502 2.40 -31.81 12.85
C ALA A 502 3.56 -31.47 13.80
N LEU A 503 3.31 -30.62 14.80
CA LEU A 503 4.31 -30.30 15.81
C LEU A 503 4.73 -31.53 16.62
N LYS A 504 3.79 -32.32 17.14
CA LYS A 504 4.09 -33.53 17.91
C LYS A 504 4.74 -34.63 17.07
N SER A 505 4.51 -34.66 15.76
CA SER A 505 5.24 -35.54 14.85
C SER A 505 6.73 -35.16 14.79
N ALA A 506 7.06 -33.87 14.74
CA ALA A 506 8.45 -33.39 14.74
C ALA A 506 9.09 -33.36 16.14
N PHE A 507 8.29 -33.06 17.17
CA PHE A 507 8.70 -32.92 18.57
C PHE A 507 7.75 -33.72 19.47
N PRO A 508 7.96 -35.04 19.62
CA PRO A 508 7.03 -35.92 20.36
C PRO A 508 6.77 -35.52 21.81
N ASP A 509 7.77 -34.90 22.45
CA ASP A 509 7.71 -34.46 23.85
C ASP A 509 7.14 -33.04 24.01
N ALA A 510 6.69 -32.40 22.92
CA ALA A 510 6.17 -31.05 22.96
C ALA A 510 4.94 -30.96 23.86
N ARG A 511 4.97 -30.04 24.82
CA ARG A 511 3.91 -29.88 25.83
C ARG A 511 3.57 -28.42 26.10
N PRO A 512 2.29 -28.08 26.37
CA PRO A 512 1.90 -26.75 26.77
C PRO A 512 2.57 -26.35 28.10
N ILE A 513 3.05 -25.12 28.19
CA ILE A 513 3.70 -24.59 29.40
C ILE A 513 3.13 -23.26 29.89
N ALA A 514 2.52 -22.47 29.00
CA ALA A 514 1.95 -21.18 29.33
C ALA A 514 0.89 -20.79 28.30
N ASP A 515 0.02 -19.87 28.71
CA ASP A 515 -0.91 -19.19 27.83
C ASP A 515 -0.69 -17.68 27.95
N CYS A 516 -0.25 -17.06 26.86
CA CYS A 516 -0.03 -15.62 26.75
C CYS A 516 -1.20 -14.98 26.01
N GLU A 517 -2.31 -14.78 26.72
CA GLU A 517 -3.61 -14.38 26.19
C GLU A 517 -4.25 -15.42 25.25
N SER A 518 -4.06 -15.29 23.94
CA SER A 518 -4.48 -16.28 22.93
C SER A 518 -3.33 -17.14 22.43
N TRP A 519 -2.09 -16.84 22.86
CA TRP A 519 -0.90 -17.54 22.42
C TRP A 519 -0.57 -18.69 23.36
N LYS A 520 -1.00 -19.90 22.97
CA LYS A 520 -0.56 -21.14 23.64
C LYS A 520 0.90 -21.41 23.33
N ILE A 521 1.72 -21.50 24.37
CA ILE A 521 3.17 -21.70 24.25
C ILE A 521 3.52 -23.14 24.64
N TYR A 522 4.24 -23.81 23.76
CA TYR A 522 4.71 -25.18 23.95
C TYR A 522 6.22 -25.18 24.17
N ASP A 523 6.68 -25.98 25.13
CA ASP A 523 8.09 -26.36 25.28
C ASP A 523 8.36 -27.55 24.36
N LEU A 524 9.43 -27.49 23.56
CA LEU A 524 9.75 -28.55 22.60
C LEU A 524 10.64 -29.66 23.17
N SER A 525 11.23 -29.45 24.36
CA SER A 525 12.04 -30.42 25.10
C SER A 525 13.04 -31.16 24.20
N ASP A 526 13.87 -30.37 23.50
CA ASP A 526 14.91 -30.80 22.57
C ASP A 526 16.30 -30.39 23.09
N SER A 527 16.68 -30.91 24.26
CA SER A 527 17.93 -30.54 24.94
C SER A 527 19.18 -30.79 24.09
N ASP A 528 19.13 -31.86 23.29
CA ASP A 528 20.28 -32.35 22.51
C ASP A 528 20.24 -31.82 21.06
N GLY A 529 19.16 -31.12 20.68
CA GLY A 529 18.97 -30.50 19.38
C GLY A 529 18.72 -31.48 18.21
N GLU A 530 18.59 -32.77 18.49
CA GLU A 530 18.44 -33.80 17.45
C GLU A 530 17.15 -33.64 16.64
N LYS A 531 16.04 -33.29 17.30
CA LYS A 531 14.74 -33.12 16.64
C LYS A 531 14.74 -31.87 15.76
N SER A 532 15.31 -30.79 16.27
CA SER A 532 15.54 -29.56 15.51
C SER A 532 16.41 -29.82 14.28
N LYS A 533 17.50 -30.59 14.44
CA LYS A 533 18.40 -30.95 13.34
C LYS A 533 17.67 -31.76 12.26
N ALA A 534 16.84 -32.73 12.63
CA ALA A 534 16.04 -33.49 11.68
C ALA A 534 15.07 -32.61 10.87
N LEU A 535 14.43 -31.64 11.53
CA LEU A 535 13.58 -30.65 10.86
C LEU A 535 14.39 -29.74 9.91
N ILE A 536 15.56 -29.28 10.35
CA ILE A 536 16.47 -28.44 9.55
C ILE A 536 16.98 -29.21 8.31
N ASP A 537 17.35 -30.48 8.45
CA ASP A 537 17.80 -31.30 7.33
C ASP A 537 16.68 -31.55 6.31
N SER A 538 15.45 -31.78 6.80
CA SER A 538 14.26 -31.84 5.96
C SER A 538 14.04 -30.53 5.19
N ASN A 539 14.16 -29.38 5.87
CA ASN A 539 14.07 -28.07 5.25
C ASN A 539 15.15 -27.84 4.19
N ARG A 540 16.41 -28.23 4.48
CA ARG A 540 17.53 -28.13 3.52
C ARG A 540 17.23 -28.91 2.25
N ASN A 541 16.68 -30.11 2.36
CA ASN A 541 16.25 -30.90 1.20
C ASN A 541 15.12 -30.20 0.42
N LYS A 542 14.08 -29.71 1.10
CA LYS A 542 12.96 -28.98 0.46
C LYS A 542 13.47 -27.74 -0.31
N ILE A 543 14.35 -26.96 0.30
CA ILE A 543 14.97 -25.77 -0.31
C ILE A 543 15.84 -26.19 -1.51
N GLY A 544 16.61 -27.27 -1.40
CA GLY A 544 17.44 -27.81 -2.48
C GLY A 544 16.61 -28.23 -3.70
N ILE A 545 15.54 -29.02 -3.49
CA ILE A 545 14.59 -29.41 -4.54
C ILE A 545 14.00 -28.16 -5.20
N TRP A 546 13.59 -27.19 -4.39
CA TRP A 546 12.97 -25.97 -4.87
C TRP A 546 13.94 -25.13 -5.73
N LYS A 547 15.16 -24.88 -5.26
CA LYS A 547 16.23 -24.19 -6.03
C LYS A 547 16.58 -24.95 -7.31
N GLY A 548 16.58 -26.28 -7.27
CA GLY A 548 16.82 -27.14 -8.43
C GLY A 548 15.72 -27.06 -9.48
N SER A 549 14.45 -26.97 -9.07
CA SER A 549 13.29 -26.91 -9.99
C SER A 549 13.28 -25.67 -10.90
N ARG A 550 13.90 -24.57 -10.45
CA ARG A 550 14.01 -23.30 -11.19
C ARG A 550 15.23 -23.22 -12.12
N SER A 551 16.09 -24.25 -12.12
CA SER A 551 17.31 -24.28 -12.95
C SER A 551 17.09 -24.79 -14.37
N LYS A 552 15.89 -25.30 -14.67
CA LYS A 552 15.40 -25.70 -16.01
C LYS A 552 14.53 -24.60 -16.58
#